data_AF-R7XWN2-F1
#
_entry.id   AF-R7XWN2-F1
#
_cell.length_a   1.000
_cell.length_b   1.000
_cell.length_c   1.000
_cell.angle_alpha   90.00
_cell.angle_beta   90.00
_cell.angle_gamma   90.00
#
_symmetry.space_group_name_H-M   'P 1'
#
loop_
_entity.id
_entity.type
_entity.pdbx_description
1 polymer ?
#
loop_
_entity_poly.entity_id
_entity_poly.type
_entity_poly.pdbx_seq_one_letter_code
_entity_poly.pdbx_strand_id
1 'polypeptide(L)'
;MATTTGEQELTPIKFSRLTKRGVLLGLSGPQLLMAGLASGTLIIGLYVGAIVMTFPIILLFVALAFVGVGGRKLIEWAPIGARWLWRSTGGQLLYRRRIAKPRPAGTLALPGDAARLRQWVDPETAAVMIHDPHAGILTAIVGVSHPAFVLLDPAEQERRVVSWGRVLATACRSGRIASVQVMERTLPDSGKGLADWWEQHGNRSGTWASTTYGELVDRAGPAGERHASTVSISLDMKVAGRAIRAAGGGKRGAAAVLRQEMTTTLAALRSADLSPGEWLTPGDLALILRSAYDPAVAGALERQGDIGRDLATAGPVAVTESWGSLRSDSAHHCVLWISEWPRSLVYPGFLAPLLLSSGVRRTFTLLYTPMRTDRAARDIRKKKTEYISDAAQRQKIGQIEDAQQTAEYQDVLQQEADLTAGHGVLRATGFVAVSASDPGELERAIAAIEQAAIQASCETRRLWGQQAQAFAAAALPLSRAI
;
A
#
# COMPACT_ATOMS: atom_id res chain seq x y z
N MET A 1 -33.29 -22.53 34.89
CA MET A 1 -33.15 -21.89 33.56
C MET A 1 -32.35 -20.60 33.76
N ALA A 2 -31.03 -20.68 33.65
CA ALA A 2 -30.16 -19.51 33.65
C ALA A 2 -29.56 -19.43 32.24
N THR A 3 -30.06 -18.48 31.46
CA THR A 3 -29.47 -18.10 30.18
C THR A 3 -28.14 -17.42 30.49
N THR A 4 -27.04 -18.14 30.32
CA THR A 4 -25.71 -17.53 30.22
C THR A 4 -25.70 -16.69 28.96
N THR A 5 -25.84 -15.39 29.11
CA THR A 5 -25.43 -14.40 28.11
C THR A 5 -23.95 -14.66 27.82
N GLY A 6 -23.67 -15.42 26.76
CA GLY A 6 -22.31 -15.56 26.27
C GLY A 6 -21.82 -14.18 25.89
N GLU A 7 -20.80 -13.69 26.60
CA GLU A 7 -20.01 -12.56 26.14
C GLU A 7 -19.58 -12.89 24.70
N GLN A 8 -19.97 -12.05 23.75
CA GLN A 8 -19.63 -12.23 22.35
C GLN A 8 -18.12 -12.00 22.21
N GLU A 9 -17.35 -13.07 22.40
CA GLU A 9 -15.89 -13.07 22.33
C GLU A 9 -15.44 -12.70 20.91
N LEU A 10 -14.53 -11.73 20.82
CA LEU A 10 -13.87 -11.37 19.57
C LEU A 10 -13.17 -12.62 19.02
N THR A 11 -13.35 -12.91 17.74
CA THR A 11 -12.67 -14.05 17.12
C THR A 11 -11.28 -13.58 16.68
N PRO A 12 -10.19 -14.10 17.27
CA PRO A 12 -8.88 -13.68 16.83
C PRO A 12 -8.55 -14.26 15.45
N ILE A 13 -7.90 -13.46 14.60
CA ILE A 13 -7.51 -13.86 13.25
C ILE A 13 -5.99 -13.95 13.17
N LYS A 14 -5.50 -14.92 12.39
CA LYS A 14 -4.07 -15.09 12.09
C LYS A 14 -3.81 -14.76 10.62
N PHE A 15 -2.81 -13.94 10.36
CA PHE A 15 -2.39 -13.64 9.00
C PHE A 15 -1.44 -14.71 8.46
N SER A 16 -1.56 -15.02 7.16
CA SER A 16 -0.63 -15.93 6.49
C SER A 16 0.78 -15.33 6.46
N ARG A 17 1.79 -16.13 6.79
CA ARG A 17 3.19 -15.69 6.88
C ARG A 17 3.78 -15.39 5.50
N LEU A 18 4.69 -14.42 5.42
CA LEU A 18 5.51 -14.21 4.22
C LEU A 18 6.46 -15.41 4.08
N THR A 19 6.34 -16.19 3.01
CA THR A 19 7.20 -17.36 2.79
C THR A 19 8.65 -16.92 2.56
N LYS A 20 9.50 -17.05 3.57
CA LYS A 20 10.96 -16.83 3.50
C LYS A 20 11.68 -18.14 3.18
N ARG A 21 11.31 -18.80 2.07
CA ARG A 21 11.90 -20.11 1.71
C ARG A 21 13.04 -19.99 0.73
N GLY A 22 14.14 -20.68 1.06
CA GLY A 22 15.21 -20.97 0.14
C GLY A 22 14.87 -22.12 -0.81
N VAL A 23 15.56 -22.19 -1.95
CA VAL A 23 15.34 -23.17 -3.02
C VAL A 23 15.91 -24.55 -2.63
N LEU A 24 17.00 -24.59 -1.86
CA LEU A 24 17.66 -25.83 -1.42
C LEU A 24 18.31 -25.61 -0.04
N LEU A 25 18.03 -26.49 0.92
CA LEU A 25 18.55 -26.42 2.31
C LEU A 25 18.28 -25.08 3.04
N GLY A 26 17.24 -24.34 2.64
CA GLY A 26 16.94 -23.01 3.20
C GLY A 26 17.75 -21.85 2.62
N LEU A 27 18.63 -22.09 1.63
CA LEU A 27 19.37 -21.05 0.91
C LEU A 27 18.53 -20.48 -0.23
N SER A 28 18.45 -19.15 -0.32
CA SER A 28 17.83 -18.47 -1.46
C SER A 28 18.57 -18.77 -2.77
N GLY A 29 17.88 -18.67 -3.91
CA GLY A 29 18.50 -18.86 -5.23
C GLY A 29 19.80 -18.05 -5.43
N PRO A 30 19.86 -16.75 -5.04
CA PRO A 30 21.10 -15.98 -5.08
C PRO A 30 22.21 -16.48 -4.15
N GLN A 31 21.87 -17.02 -2.97
CA GLN A 31 22.86 -17.62 -2.07
C GLN A 31 23.44 -18.92 -2.65
N LEU A 32 22.62 -19.74 -3.32
CA LEU A 32 23.10 -20.95 -4.02
C LEU A 32 24.06 -20.59 -5.15
N LEU A 33 23.78 -19.50 -5.88
CA LEU A 33 24.68 -19.01 -6.91
C LEU A 33 26.03 -18.58 -6.31
N MET A 34 26.04 -17.87 -5.18
CA MET A 34 27.27 -17.48 -4.49
C MET A 34 28.03 -18.68 -3.95
N ALA A 35 27.34 -19.68 -3.39
CA ALA A 35 27.96 -20.93 -2.95
C ALA A 35 28.56 -21.71 -4.13
N GLY A 36 27.86 -21.74 -5.27
CA GLY A 36 28.37 -22.34 -6.52
C GLY A 36 29.62 -21.63 -7.04
N LEU A 37 29.64 -20.30 -7.03
CA LEU A 37 30.82 -19.51 -7.41
C LEU A 37 32.00 -19.72 -6.45
N ALA A 38 31.74 -19.80 -5.13
CA ALA A 38 32.76 -20.12 -4.13
C ALA A 38 33.36 -21.50 -4.38
N SER A 39 32.53 -22.53 -4.58
CA SER A 39 32.97 -23.89 -4.90
C SER A 39 33.74 -23.96 -6.23
N GLY A 40 33.26 -23.28 -7.28
CA GLY A 40 33.95 -23.22 -8.56
C GLY A 40 35.32 -22.55 -8.45
N THR A 41 35.41 -21.46 -7.69
CA THR A 41 36.68 -20.77 -7.42
C THR A 41 37.66 -21.67 -6.66
N LEU A 42 37.16 -22.45 -5.69
CA LEU A 42 37.97 -23.43 -4.97
C LEU A 42 38.52 -24.53 -5.90
N ILE A 43 37.68 -25.07 -6.79
CA ILE A 43 38.09 -26.11 -7.76
C ILE A 43 39.17 -25.58 -8.70
N ILE A 44 39.01 -24.36 -9.22
CA ILE A 44 40.02 -23.71 -10.08
C ILE A 44 41.32 -23.47 -9.30
N GLY A 45 41.22 -22.99 -8.05
CA GLY A 45 42.36 -22.79 -7.17
C GLY A 45 43.14 -24.07 -6.87
N LEU A 46 42.44 -25.17 -6.64
CA LEU A 46 43.02 -26.52 -6.48
C LEU A 46 43.72 -27.00 -7.75
N TYR A 47 43.10 -26.80 -8.91
CA TYR A 47 43.65 -27.23 -10.20
C TYR A 47 44.93 -26.48 -10.58
N VAL A 48 44.99 -25.18 -10.32
CA VAL A 48 46.13 -24.31 -10.66
C VAL A 48 47.18 -24.28 -9.52
N GLY A 49 46.90 -24.87 -8.36
CA GLY A 49 47.80 -24.84 -7.20
C GLY A 49 47.88 -23.48 -6.49
N ALA A 50 46.92 -22.59 -6.72
CA ALA A 50 46.90 -21.21 -6.23
C ALA A 50 45.87 -20.98 -5.10
N ILE A 51 45.68 -21.98 -4.24
CA ILE A 51 44.63 -22.01 -3.20
C ILE A 51 44.67 -20.76 -2.30
N VAL A 52 45.87 -20.33 -1.90
CA VAL A 52 46.07 -19.14 -1.04
C VAL A 52 45.56 -17.86 -1.72
N MET A 53 45.73 -17.73 -3.04
CA MET A 53 45.24 -16.57 -3.80
C MET A 53 43.72 -16.60 -4.00
N THR A 54 43.11 -17.79 -4.05
CA THR A 54 41.65 -17.94 -4.18
C THR A 54 40.89 -17.75 -2.88
N PHE A 55 41.55 -17.90 -1.73
CA PHE A 55 40.95 -17.76 -0.40
C PHE A 55 40.20 -16.43 -0.17
N PRO A 56 40.77 -15.23 -0.47
CA PRO A 56 40.04 -13.97 -0.30
C PRO A 56 38.79 -13.87 -1.19
N ILE A 57 38.81 -14.47 -2.38
CA ILE A 57 37.67 -14.47 -3.31
C ILE A 57 36.54 -15.37 -2.77
N ILE A 58 36.90 -16.55 -2.26
CA ILE A 58 35.95 -17.47 -1.61
C ILE A 58 35.34 -16.79 -0.38
N LEU A 59 36.17 -16.15 0.46
CA LEU A 59 35.71 -15.43 1.64
C LEU A 59 34.73 -14.30 1.26
N LEU A 60 34.98 -13.59 0.16
CA LEU A 60 34.06 -12.58 -0.36
C LEU A 60 32.71 -13.18 -0.76
N PHE A 61 32.68 -14.29 -1.49
CA PHE A 61 31.41 -14.94 -1.87
C PHE A 61 30.63 -15.46 -0.67
N VAL A 62 31.32 -16.05 0.31
CA VAL A 62 30.72 -16.48 1.58
C VAL A 62 30.16 -15.28 2.34
N ALA A 63 30.93 -14.19 2.44
CA ALA A 63 30.47 -12.97 3.09
C ALA A 63 29.22 -12.41 2.42
N LEU A 64 29.20 -12.32 1.08
CA LEU A 64 28.04 -11.84 0.32
C LEU A 64 26.78 -12.72 0.49
N ALA A 65 26.96 -14.02 0.68
CA ALA A 65 25.86 -14.97 0.88
C ALA A 65 25.28 -14.93 2.30
N PHE A 66 26.11 -14.77 3.33
CA PHE A 66 25.70 -14.97 4.72
C PHE A 66 25.57 -13.70 5.55
N VAL A 67 26.37 -12.66 5.25
CA VAL A 67 26.30 -11.37 5.95
C VAL A 67 25.01 -10.66 5.55
N GLY A 68 24.28 -10.19 6.55
CA GLY A 68 23.02 -9.48 6.39
C GLY A 68 23.09 -8.05 6.92
N VAL A 69 22.49 -7.12 6.18
CA VAL A 69 22.32 -5.72 6.57
C VAL A 69 20.85 -5.34 6.36
N GLY A 70 20.20 -4.78 7.38
CA GLY A 70 18.79 -4.36 7.30
C GLY A 70 17.80 -5.52 7.05
N GLY A 71 18.11 -6.71 7.57
CA GLY A 71 17.25 -7.89 7.43
C GLY A 71 17.25 -8.55 6.04
N ARG A 72 18.14 -8.13 5.12
CA ARG A 72 18.40 -8.75 3.82
C ARG A 72 19.85 -9.18 3.70
N LYS A 73 20.13 -10.24 2.95
CA LYS A 73 21.52 -10.67 2.67
C LYS A 73 22.19 -9.72 1.69
N LEU A 74 23.50 -9.54 1.77
CA LEU A 74 24.23 -8.62 0.87
C LEU A 74 23.96 -8.90 -0.61
N ILE A 75 23.85 -10.16 -1.01
CA ILE A 75 23.52 -10.51 -2.39
C ILE A 75 22.11 -10.07 -2.83
N GLU A 76 21.14 -9.99 -1.91
CA GLU A 76 19.78 -9.53 -2.20
C GLU A 76 19.73 -8.01 -2.43
N TRP A 77 20.76 -7.28 -1.98
CA TRP A 77 20.94 -5.87 -2.29
C TRP A 77 21.45 -5.62 -3.70
N ALA A 78 22.14 -6.59 -4.33
CA ALA A 78 22.72 -6.44 -5.65
C ALA A 78 21.74 -5.93 -6.73
N PRO A 79 20.54 -6.51 -6.94
CA PRO A 79 19.61 -6.00 -7.96
C PRO A 79 19.09 -4.59 -7.65
N ILE A 80 18.95 -4.25 -6.37
CA ILE A 80 18.46 -2.93 -5.93
C ILE A 80 19.56 -1.88 -6.15
N GLY A 81 20.78 -2.18 -5.71
CA GLY A 81 21.95 -1.33 -5.91
C GLY A 81 22.30 -1.15 -7.38
N ALA A 82 22.25 -2.21 -8.18
CA ALA A 82 22.49 -2.14 -9.62
C ALA A 82 21.44 -1.28 -10.34
N ARG A 83 20.15 -1.49 -10.03
CA ARG A 83 19.07 -0.66 -10.57
C ARG A 83 19.22 0.80 -10.13
N TRP A 84 19.56 1.04 -8.87
CA TRP A 84 19.81 2.38 -8.35
C TRP A 84 20.97 3.07 -9.06
N LEU A 85 22.11 2.37 -9.23
CA LEU A 85 23.27 2.91 -9.92
C LEU A 85 22.94 3.25 -11.38
N TRP A 86 22.18 2.38 -12.05
CA TRP A 86 21.71 2.65 -13.41
C TRP A 86 20.75 3.85 -13.47
N ARG A 87 19.81 3.95 -12.53
CA ARG A 87 18.90 5.11 -12.43
C ARG A 87 19.63 6.41 -12.09
N SER A 88 20.65 6.32 -11.24
CA SER A 88 21.50 7.44 -10.82
C SER A 88 22.32 7.99 -11.98
N THR A 89 23.02 7.10 -12.71
CA THR A 89 23.79 7.46 -13.91
C THR A 89 22.89 8.00 -15.03
N GLY A 90 21.65 7.50 -15.14
CA GLY A 90 20.65 7.99 -16.08
C GLY A 90 19.89 9.25 -15.64
N GLY A 91 20.22 9.88 -14.50
CA GLY A 91 19.57 11.09 -14.00
C GLY A 91 18.10 10.91 -13.58
N GLN A 92 17.63 9.66 -13.41
CA GLN A 92 16.23 9.35 -13.11
C GLN A 92 15.84 9.57 -11.65
N LEU A 93 16.82 9.90 -10.79
CA LEU A 93 16.61 10.27 -9.38
C LEU A 93 16.18 11.72 -9.21
N LEU A 94 16.36 12.54 -10.24
CA LEU A 94 16.02 13.96 -10.24
C LEU A 94 14.87 14.20 -11.21
N TYR A 95 13.78 14.76 -10.69
CA TYR A 95 12.69 15.28 -11.49
C TYR A 95 12.57 16.77 -11.25
N ARG A 96 12.50 17.53 -12.36
CA ARG A 96 12.25 18.96 -12.37
C ARG A 96 11.17 19.26 -13.39
N ARG A 97 10.13 19.97 -12.98
CA ARG A 97 9.04 20.39 -13.85
C ARG A 97 9.58 21.30 -14.94
N ARG A 98 9.33 20.93 -16.20
CA ARG A 98 9.68 21.78 -17.35
C ARG A 98 8.58 22.82 -17.51
N ILE A 99 8.82 24.04 -17.05
CA ILE A 99 7.82 25.12 -17.01
C ILE A 99 7.41 25.57 -18.42
N ALA A 100 8.37 25.68 -19.34
CA ALA A 100 8.13 26.22 -20.68
C ALA A 100 7.67 25.19 -21.74
N LYS A 101 7.71 23.88 -21.44
CA LYS A 101 7.37 22.85 -22.44
C LYS A 101 5.92 22.38 -22.25
N PRO A 102 5.03 22.57 -23.24
CA PRO A 102 3.65 22.12 -23.13
C PRO A 102 3.58 20.60 -23.02
N ARG A 103 2.67 20.11 -22.18
CA ARG A 103 2.40 18.67 -22.01
C ARG A 103 1.20 18.26 -22.85
N PRO A 104 1.15 17.02 -23.35
CA PRO A 104 -0.05 16.48 -23.97
C PRO A 104 -1.23 16.56 -23.00
N ALA A 105 -2.36 17.08 -23.48
CA ALA A 105 -3.56 17.23 -22.68
C ALA A 105 -3.98 15.89 -22.04
N GLY A 106 -4.38 15.95 -20.77
CA GLY A 106 -4.85 14.80 -20.01
C GLY A 106 -3.75 13.86 -19.50
N THR A 107 -2.47 14.25 -19.54
CA THR A 107 -1.41 13.53 -18.82
C THR A 107 -1.29 14.04 -17.38
N LEU A 108 -1.07 13.14 -16.43
CA LEU A 108 -0.81 13.54 -15.04
C LEU A 108 0.59 14.16 -14.95
N ALA A 109 0.71 15.26 -14.19
CA ALA A 109 1.96 15.98 -14.06
C ALA A 109 3.00 15.32 -13.13
N LEU A 110 2.95 14.00 -13.01
CA LEU A 110 3.68 13.21 -12.01
C LEU A 110 5.11 12.86 -12.45
N PRO A 111 6.03 12.62 -11.50
CA PRO A 111 7.39 12.19 -11.79
C PRO A 111 7.46 10.73 -12.28
N GLY A 112 8.56 10.41 -12.97
CA GLY A 112 8.94 9.03 -13.28
C GLY A 112 7.96 8.26 -14.16
N ASP A 113 7.66 7.04 -13.75
CA ASP A 113 6.75 6.12 -14.44
C ASP A 113 5.28 6.56 -14.37
N ALA A 114 4.89 7.30 -13.33
CA ALA A 114 3.57 7.91 -13.19
C ALA A 114 3.32 9.05 -14.20
N ALA A 115 4.36 9.60 -14.85
CA ALA A 115 4.24 10.67 -15.85
C ALA A 115 3.40 10.30 -17.08
N ARG A 116 3.22 8.99 -17.33
CA ARG A 116 2.49 8.47 -18.50
C ARG A 116 1.02 8.16 -18.21
N LEU A 117 0.61 8.30 -16.96
CA LEU A 117 -0.78 8.13 -16.56
C LEU A 117 -1.63 9.19 -17.27
N ARG A 118 -2.79 8.75 -17.75
CA ARG A 118 -3.71 9.60 -18.51
C ARG A 118 -5.04 9.69 -17.78
N GLN A 119 -5.53 10.90 -17.60
CA GLN A 119 -6.88 11.13 -17.11
C GLN A 119 -7.89 10.81 -18.22
N TRP A 120 -9.04 10.31 -17.81
CA TRP A 120 -10.23 10.18 -18.63
C TRP A 120 -11.42 10.53 -17.75
N VAL A 121 -12.19 11.53 -18.14
CA VAL A 121 -13.37 11.96 -17.37
C VAL A 121 -14.59 11.26 -17.94
N ASP A 122 -15.33 10.58 -17.08
CA ASP A 122 -16.58 9.94 -17.45
C ASP A 122 -17.67 10.99 -17.63
N PRO A 123 -18.30 11.12 -18.81
CA PRO A 123 -19.36 12.11 -19.01
C PRO A 123 -20.62 11.81 -18.19
N GLU A 124 -20.84 10.56 -17.78
CA GLU A 124 -22.05 10.16 -17.05
C GLU A 124 -21.92 10.34 -15.53
N THR A 125 -20.76 10.02 -14.97
CA THR A 125 -20.52 10.12 -13.51
C THR A 125 -19.70 11.33 -13.09
N ALA A 126 -19.17 12.11 -14.05
CA ALA A 126 -18.17 13.17 -13.84
C ALA A 126 -16.87 12.71 -13.13
N ALA A 127 -16.73 11.40 -12.86
CA ALA A 127 -15.59 10.82 -12.19
C ALA A 127 -14.34 10.89 -13.04
N VAL A 128 -13.20 11.17 -12.41
CA VAL A 128 -11.89 11.00 -13.04
C VAL A 128 -11.45 9.55 -12.97
N MET A 129 -11.18 8.96 -14.13
CA MET A 129 -10.58 7.64 -14.25
C MET A 129 -9.14 7.79 -14.73
N ILE A 130 -8.21 7.11 -14.06
CA ILE A 130 -6.78 7.14 -14.39
C ILE A 130 -6.41 5.89 -15.18
N HIS A 131 -5.98 6.09 -16.42
CA HIS A 131 -5.52 5.04 -17.30
C HIS A 131 -4.01 4.93 -17.26
N ASP A 132 -3.50 3.76 -16.85
CA ASP A 132 -2.12 3.35 -17.02
C ASP A 132 -1.96 2.59 -18.35
N PRO A 133 -1.35 3.19 -19.38
CA PRO A 133 -1.17 2.55 -20.67
C PRO A 133 -0.16 1.38 -20.65
N HIS A 134 0.75 1.33 -19.67
CA HIS A 134 1.77 0.29 -19.57
C HIS A 134 1.21 -0.95 -18.88
N ALA A 135 0.55 -0.74 -17.73
CA ALA A 135 -0.10 -1.83 -17.02
C ALA A 135 -1.38 -2.31 -17.74
N GLY A 136 -2.05 -1.41 -18.47
CA GLY A 136 -3.37 -1.66 -19.05
C GLY A 136 -4.45 -1.64 -17.97
N ILE A 137 -4.35 -0.70 -17.04
CA ILE A 137 -5.23 -0.57 -15.88
C ILE A 137 -6.01 0.74 -15.95
N LEU A 138 -7.28 0.69 -15.57
CA LEU A 138 -8.13 1.88 -15.42
C LEU A 138 -8.64 1.97 -13.98
N THR A 139 -8.32 3.07 -13.30
CA THR A 139 -8.57 3.24 -11.85
C THR A 139 -9.59 4.34 -11.60
N ALA A 140 -10.58 4.09 -10.74
CA ALA A 140 -11.50 5.09 -10.19
C ALA A 140 -11.38 5.15 -8.67
N ILE A 141 -11.67 6.33 -8.08
CA ILE A 141 -11.39 6.63 -6.68
C ILE A 141 -12.62 7.26 -6.03
N VAL A 142 -12.97 6.81 -4.83
CA VAL A 142 -14.07 7.36 -4.03
C VAL A 142 -13.60 7.72 -2.64
N GLY A 143 -14.05 8.86 -2.13
CA GLY A 143 -13.87 9.22 -0.72
C GLY A 143 -14.83 8.42 0.15
N VAL A 144 -14.36 7.91 1.30
CA VAL A 144 -15.19 7.10 2.20
C VAL A 144 -15.13 7.67 3.60
N SER A 145 -16.30 7.89 4.20
CA SER A 145 -16.43 8.24 5.61
C SER A 145 -16.90 7.01 6.40
N HIS A 146 -16.45 6.92 7.64
CA HIS A 146 -16.80 5.82 8.54
C HIS A 146 -16.91 6.33 9.99
N PRO A 147 -17.75 5.70 10.82
CA PRO A 147 -17.77 5.98 12.25
C PRO A 147 -16.45 5.56 12.91
N ALA A 148 -16.23 6.02 14.14
CA ALA A 148 -15.05 5.68 14.93
C ALA A 148 -15.07 4.19 15.32
N PHE A 149 -14.40 3.35 14.52
CA PHE A 149 -14.38 1.89 14.68
C PHE A 149 -13.95 1.43 16.08
N VAL A 150 -12.95 2.10 16.67
CA VAL A 150 -12.37 1.73 17.98
C VAL A 150 -13.37 1.96 19.14
N LEU A 151 -14.38 2.81 18.94
CA LEU A 151 -15.40 3.10 19.96
C LEU A 151 -16.62 2.18 19.86
N LEU A 152 -16.68 1.32 18.84
CA LEU A 152 -17.75 0.34 18.67
C LEU A 152 -17.60 -0.79 19.68
N ASP A 153 -18.72 -1.39 20.08
CA ASP A 153 -18.69 -2.60 20.90
C ASP A 153 -18.04 -3.78 20.14
N PRO A 154 -17.47 -4.77 20.85
CA PRO A 154 -16.75 -5.88 20.22
C PRO A 154 -17.55 -6.65 19.15
N ALA A 155 -18.84 -6.86 19.37
CA ALA A 155 -19.68 -7.59 18.44
C ALA A 155 -19.94 -6.81 17.15
N GLU A 156 -20.15 -5.49 17.27
CA GLU A 156 -20.18 -4.58 16.13
C GLU A 156 -18.84 -4.58 15.38
N GLN A 157 -17.70 -4.51 16.08
CA GLN A 157 -16.37 -4.56 15.45
C GLN A 157 -16.18 -5.83 14.61
N GLU A 158 -16.57 -7.00 15.13
CA GLU A 158 -16.52 -8.25 14.40
C GLU A 158 -17.46 -8.23 13.18
N ARG A 159 -18.70 -7.78 13.35
CA ARG A 159 -19.67 -7.66 12.24
C ARG A 159 -19.13 -6.78 11.11
N ARG A 160 -18.44 -5.69 11.45
CA ARG A 160 -17.80 -4.78 10.50
C ARG A 160 -16.64 -5.44 9.76
N VAL A 161 -15.79 -6.20 10.44
CA VAL A 161 -14.71 -6.97 9.82
C VAL A 161 -15.27 -8.01 8.84
N VAL A 162 -16.29 -8.77 9.25
CA VAL A 162 -16.97 -9.74 8.37
C VAL A 162 -17.59 -9.05 7.15
N SER A 163 -18.24 -7.90 7.35
CA SER A 163 -18.86 -7.14 6.26
C SER A 163 -17.83 -6.56 5.29
N TRP A 164 -16.69 -6.08 5.81
CA TRP A 164 -15.54 -5.69 4.99
C TRP A 164 -15.01 -6.86 4.15
N GLY A 165 -14.93 -8.06 4.74
CA GLY A 165 -14.61 -9.29 4.00
C GLY A 165 -15.54 -9.55 2.81
N ARG A 166 -16.84 -9.24 2.94
CA ARG A 166 -17.81 -9.35 1.83
C ARG A 166 -17.56 -8.31 0.73
N VAL A 167 -17.11 -7.10 1.08
CA VAL A 167 -16.68 -6.08 0.09
C VAL A 167 -15.51 -6.61 -0.74
N LEU A 168 -14.48 -7.13 -0.08
CA LEU A 168 -13.32 -7.71 -0.77
C LEU A 168 -13.70 -8.94 -1.61
N ALA A 169 -14.62 -9.77 -1.13
CA ALA A 169 -15.13 -10.91 -1.89
C ALA A 169 -15.84 -10.48 -3.19
N THR A 170 -16.50 -9.32 -3.21
CA THR A 170 -17.10 -8.74 -4.42
C THR A 170 -16.04 -8.43 -5.48
N ALA A 171 -14.90 -7.85 -5.08
CA ALA A 171 -13.78 -7.61 -5.99
C ALA A 171 -13.19 -8.91 -6.55
N CYS A 172 -13.06 -9.95 -5.71
CA CYS A 172 -12.62 -11.28 -6.15
C CYS A 172 -13.60 -11.93 -7.15
N ARG A 173 -14.91 -11.81 -6.93
CA ARG A 173 -15.96 -12.39 -7.79
C ARG A 173 -16.03 -11.74 -9.17
N SER A 174 -15.76 -10.44 -9.29
CA SER A 174 -15.72 -9.75 -10.59
C SER A 174 -14.71 -10.42 -11.54
N GLY A 175 -13.55 -10.85 -11.00
CA GLY A 175 -12.47 -11.45 -11.77
C GLY A 175 -11.77 -10.49 -12.74
N ARG A 176 -12.22 -9.23 -12.83
CA ARG A 176 -11.68 -8.17 -13.71
C ARG A 176 -10.96 -7.07 -12.92
N ILE A 177 -11.15 -7.03 -11.60
CA ILE A 177 -10.46 -6.08 -10.72
C ILE A 177 -9.00 -6.54 -10.54
N ALA A 178 -8.07 -5.68 -10.97
CA ALA A 178 -6.64 -5.85 -10.78
C ALA A 178 -6.24 -5.65 -9.32
N SER A 179 -6.80 -4.62 -8.68
CA SER A 179 -6.51 -4.26 -7.30
C SER A 179 -7.58 -3.36 -6.69
N VAL A 180 -7.70 -3.43 -5.36
CA VAL A 180 -8.44 -2.50 -4.52
C VAL A 180 -7.46 -1.87 -3.55
N GLN A 181 -7.32 -0.55 -3.58
CA GLN A 181 -6.48 0.20 -2.66
C GLN A 181 -7.36 0.88 -1.61
N VAL A 182 -7.08 0.64 -0.34
CA VAL A 182 -7.60 1.44 0.77
C VAL A 182 -6.48 2.33 1.26
N MET A 183 -6.74 3.63 1.32
CA MET A 183 -5.75 4.60 1.75
C MET A 183 -6.37 5.53 2.78
N GLU A 184 -5.68 5.69 3.91
CA GLU A 184 -5.99 6.64 4.96
C GLU A 184 -4.80 7.59 5.13
N ARG A 185 -5.07 8.88 5.21
CA ARG A 185 -4.06 9.93 5.31
C ARG A 185 -4.41 10.93 6.41
N THR A 186 -3.39 11.32 7.16
CA THR A 186 -3.46 12.41 8.12
C THR A 186 -3.20 13.73 7.39
N LEU A 187 -4.18 14.63 7.41
CA LEU A 187 -4.07 15.98 6.91
C LEU A 187 -4.01 16.95 8.10
N PRO A 188 -3.20 18.02 8.04
CA PRO A 188 -3.37 19.11 9.01
C PRO A 188 -4.80 19.64 8.86
N ASP A 189 -5.56 19.64 9.95
CA ASP A 189 -6.90 20.24 9.93
C ASP A 189 -6.74 21.74 9.66
N SER A 190 -7.32 22.24 8.58
CA SER A 190 -7.24 23.66 8.24
C SER A 190 -8.14 24.55 9.13
N GLY A 191 -8.94 23.93 10.01
CA GLY A 191 -9.96 24.60 10.83
C GLY A 191 -11.21 25.00 10.04
N LYS A 192 -11.17 24.85 8.71
CA LYS A 192 -12.27 25.22 7.81
C LYS A 192 -13.54 24.43 8.09
N GLY A 193 -13.44 23.13 8.36
CA GLY A 193 -14.62 22.31 8.66
C GLY A 193 -15.38 22.80 9.90
N LEU A 194 -14.64 23.22 10.94
CA LEU A 194 -15.22 23.79 12.15
C LEU A 194 -15.84 25.16 11.88
N ALA A 195 -15.18 26.00 11.07
CA ALA A 195 -15.69 27.29 10.65
C ALA A 195 -16.96 27.17 9.79
N ASP A 196 -16.96 26.30 8.78
CA ASP A 196 -18.11 26.04 7.89
C ASP A 196 -19.29 25.46 8.69
N TRP A 197 -19.03 24.55 9.66
CA TRP A 197 -20.08 24.03 10.53
C TRP A 197 -20.66 25.13 11.43
N TRP A 198 -19.82 25.94 12.06
CA TRP A 198 -20.25 27.07 12.89
C TRP A 198 -21.01 28.12 12.08
N GLU A 199 -20.64 28.35 10.82
CA GLU A 199 -21.37 29.23 9.92
C GLU A 199 -22.76 28.67 9.57
N GLN A 200 -22.88 27.37 9.33
CA GLN A 200 -24.14 26.73 8.90
C GLN A 200 -25.07 26.40 10.07
N HIS A 201 -24.53 26.04 11.23
CA HIS A 201 -25.30 25.48 12.36
C HIS A 201 -25.14 26.30 13.66
N GLY A 202 -24.21 27.25 13.70
CA GLY A 202 -23.93 28.05 14.88
C GLY A 202 -25.07 29.04 15.19
N ASN A 203 -25.46 29.13 16.45
CA ASN A 203 -26.45 30.10 16.89
C ASN A 203 -25.79 31.45 17.19
N ARG A 204 -25.90 32.40 16.24
CA ARG A 204 -25.41 33.78 16.37
C ARG A 204 -26.38 34.67 17.16
N SER A 205 -26.72 34.23 18.37
CA SER A 205 -27.68 34.91 19.26
C SER A 205 -27.17 36.22 19.87
N GLY A 206 -25.89 36.58 19.70
CA GLY A 206 -25.26 37.76 20.30
C GLY A 206 -25.03 37.63 21.81
N THR A 207 -25.34 36.47 22.39
CA THR A 207 -25.01 36.16 23.78
C THR A 207 -23.49 36.08 23.96
N TRP A 208 -23.02 36.38 25.18
CA TRP A 208 -21.60 36.25 25.54
C TRP A 208 -21.05 34.85 25.19
N ALA A 209 -21.83 33.79 25.43
CA ALA A 209 -21.45 32.42 25.10
C ALA A 209 -21.30 32.21 23.57
N SER A 210 -22.24 32.70 22.75
CA SER A 210 -22.13 32.59 21.29
C SER A 210 -20.95 33.38 20.71
N THR A 211 -20.67 34.56 21.28
CA THR A 211 -19.56 35.42 20.84
C THR A 211 -18.23 34.79 21.22
N THR A 212 -18.10 34.32 22.46
CA THR A 212 -16.89 33.64 22.95
C THR A 212 -16.62 32.35 22.20
N TYR A 213 -17.68 31.58 21.86
CA TYR A 213 -17.54 30.36 21.07
C TYR A 213 -17.10 30.66 19.63
N GLY A 214 -17.64 31.70 18.99
CA GLY A 214 -17.17 32.18 17.69
C GLY A 214 -15.69 32.61 17.73
N GLU A 215 -15.30 33.40 18.73
CA GLU A 215 -13.90 33.79 18.92
C GLU A 215 -12.97 32.59 19.18
N LEU A 216 -13.45 31.56 19.88
CA LEU A 216 -12.72 30.31 20.10
C LEU A 216 -12.58 29.51 18.80
N VAL A 217 -13.61 29.41 17.97
CA VAL A 217 -13.53 28.76 16.66
C VAL A 217 -12.53 29.48 15.75
N ASP A 218 -12.54 30.81 15.75
CA ASP A 218 -11.60 31.64 14.98
C ASP A 218 -10.16 31.52 15.50
N ARG A 219 -9.97 31.42 16.83
CA ARG A 219 -8.65 31.30 17.47
C ARG A 219 -8.12 29.88 17.58
N ALA A 220 -8.97 28.86 17.53
CA ALA A 220 -8.57 27.46 17.68
C ALA A 220 -7.49 27.08 16.66
N GLY A 221 -7.46 27.76 15.52
CA GLY A 221 -6.46 27.57 14.48
C GLY A 221 -6.43 26.13 13.96
N PRO A 222 -5.52 25.83 13.02
CA PRO A 222 -5.32 24.48 12.52
C PRO A 222 -4.57 23.62 13.57
N ALA A 223 -5.28 23.17 14.62
CA ALA A 223 -4.70 22.38 15.71
C ALA A 223 -5.05 20.88 15.64
N GLY A 224 -6.02 20.50 14.80
CA GLY A 224 -6.46 19.12 14.63
C GLY A 224 -5.69 18.35 13.57
N GLU A 225 -5.76 17.01 13.63
CA GLU A 225 -5.42 16.12 12.53
C GLU A 225 -6.72 15.56 11.94
N ARG A 226 -6.90 15.72 10.64
CA ARG A 226 -8.04 15.14 9.92
C ARG A 226 -7.61 13.87 9.22
N HIS A 227 -8.34 12.78 9.47
CA HIS A 227 -8.18 11.54 8.73
C HIS A 227 -9.08 11.56 7.50
N ALA A 228 -8.49 11.43 6.30
CA ALA A 228 -9.24 11.30 5.06
C ALA A 228 -9.02 9.91 4.46
N SER A 229 -10.10 9.15 4.32
CA SER A 229 -10.08 7.78 3.79
C SER A 229 -10.58 7.74 2.35
N THR A 230 -9.89 6.97 1.50
CA THR A 230 -10.26 6.76 0.11
C THR A 230 -10.18 5.29 -0.25
N VAL A 231 -11.05 4.86 -1.16
CA VAL A 231 -11.00 3.53 -1.77
C VAL A 231 -10.84 3.70 -3.27
N SER A 232 -9.83 3.05 -3.83
CA SER A 232 -9.57 3.06 -5.26
C SER A 232 -9.76 1.66 -5.82
N ILE A 233 -10.46 1.55 -6.94
CA ILE A 233 -10.69 0.28 -7.65
C ILE A 233 -10.06 0.34 -9.03
N SER A 234 -9.33 -0.70 -9.39
CA SER A 234 -8.55 -0.78 -10.63
C SER A 234 -9.02 -1.93 -11.50
N LEU A 235 -9.47 -1.63 -12.71
CA LEU A 235 -9.88 -2.60 -13.72
C LEU A 235 -8.67 -3.06 -14.55
N ASP A 236 -8.47 -4.37 -14.68
CA ASP A 236 -7.55 -4.94 -15.67
C ASP A 236 -8.21 -4.94 -17.04
N MET A 237 -7.76 -4.06 -17.94
CA MET A 237 -8.36 -3.93 -19.27
C MET A 237 -8.05 -5.13 -20.18
N LYS A 238 -6.97 -5.87 -19.92
CA LYS A 238 -6.64 -7.08 -20.70
C LYS A 238 -7.59 -8.21 -20.34
N VAL A 239 -7.83 -8.41 -19.05
CA VAL A 239 -8.79 -9.42 -18.57
C VAL A 239 -10.23 -9.04 -18.91
N ALA A 240 -10.58 -7.76 -18.81
CA ALA A 240 -11.91 -7.26 -19.17
C ALA A 240 -12.14 -7.13 -20.69
N GLY A 241 -11.18 -7.48 -21.54
CA GLY A 241 -11.18 -7.16 -22.98
C GLY A 241 -12.41 -7.66 -23.77
N ARG A 242 -13.07 -8.75 -23.36
CA ARG A 242 -14.34 -9.19 -23.97
C ARG A 242 -15.50 -8.27 -23.61
N ALA A 243 -15.63 -7.93 -22.32
CA ALA A 243 -16.67 -7.01 -21.84
C ALA A 243 -16.47 -5.60 -22.42
N ILE A 244 -15.22 -5.15 -22.51
CA ILE A 244 -14.87 -3.85 -23.11
C ILE A 244 -15.30 -3.78 -24.57
N ARG A 245 -15.04 -4.84 -25.36
CA ARG A 245 -15.47 -4.91 -26.76
C ARG A 245 -17.00 -4.92 -26.90
N ALA A 246 -17.69 -5.66 -26.04
CA ALA A 246 -19.16 -5.68 -26.02
C ALA A 246 -19.76 -4.30 -25.68
N ALA A 247 -19.09 -3.52 -24.83
CA ALA A 247 -19.48 -2.16 -24.45
C ALA A 247 -19.03 -1.07 -25.44
N GLY A 248 -18.71 -1.42 -26.70
CA GLY A 248 -18.32 -0.47 -27.75
C GLY A 248 -16.81 -0.27 -27.93
N GLY A 249 -15.97 -0.95 -27.15
CA GLY A 249 -14.52 -0.97 -27.32
C GLY A 249 -13.79 0.30 -26.89
N GLY A 250 -12.46 0.23 -26.96
CA GLY A 250 -11.57 1.35 -26.61
C GLY A 250 -11.75 1.84 -25.17
N LYS A 251 -11.45 3.13 -24.94
CA LYS A 251 -11.56 3.75 -23.61
C LYS A 251 -13.01 3.91 -23.13
N ARG A 252 -13.94 4.17 -24.06
CA ARG A 252 -15.37 4.32 -23.73
C ARG A 252 -15.95 3.00 -23.21
N GLY A 253 -15.66 1.89 -23.87
CA GLY A 253 -16.07 0.57 -23.39
C GLY A 253 -15.39 0.19 -22.07
N ALA A 254 -14.11 0.54 -21.89
CA ALA A 254 -13.41 0.32 -20.63
C ALA A 254 -14.02 1.10 -19.46
N ALA A 255 -14.39 2.35 -19.70
CA ALA A 255 -15.09 3.16 -18.73
C ALA A 255 -16.48 2.64 -18.40
N ALA A 256 -17.25 2.19 -19.39
CA ALA A 256 -18.56 1.59 -19.15
C ALA A 256 -18.46 0.34 -18.28
N VAL A 257 -17.44 -0.51 -18.51
CA VAL A 257 -17.18 -1.68 -17.66
C VAL A 257 -16.75 -1.26 -16.25
N LEU A 258 -15.84 -0.28 -16.12
CA LEU A 258 -15.43 0.23 -14.81
C LEU A 258 -16.62 0.85 -14.07
N ARG A 259 -17.54 1.52 -14.76
CA ARG A 259 -18.76 2.10 -14.17
C ARG A 259 -19.66 1.03 -13.56
N GLN A 260 -19.79 -0.12 -14.21
CA GLN A 260 -20.51 -1.26 -13.63
C GLN A 260 -19.85 -1.71 -12.32
N GLU A 261 -18.51 -1.85 -12.30
CA GLU A 261 -17.77 -2.22 -11.10
C GLU A 261 -17.84 -1.14 -10.00
N MET A 262 -17.87 0.14 -10.38
CA MET A 262 -18.09 1.28 -9.47
C MET A 262 -19.43 1.14 -8.77
N THR A 263 -20.53 0.90 -9.50
CA THR A 263 -21.87 0.70 -8.91
C THR A 263 -21.88 -0.49 -7.94
N THR A 264 -21.31 -1.62 -8.34
CA THR A 264 -21.24 -2.82 -7.50
C THR A 264 -20.40 -2.56 -6.24
N THR A 265 -19.29 -1.84 -6.35
CA THR A 265 -18.43 -1.49 -5.22
C THR A 265 -19.13 -0.56 -4.24
N LEU A 266 -19.82 0.48 -4.74
CA LEU A 266 -20.60 1.39 -3.87
C LEU A 266 -21.67 0.65 -3.08
N ALA A 267 -22.40 -0.25 -3.71
CA ALA A 267 -23.41 -1.06 -3.05
C ALA A 267 -22.78 -1.94 -1.95
N ALA A 268 -21.64 -2.57 -2.25
CA ALA A 268 -20.91 -3.38 -1.28
C ALA A 268 -20.41 -2.54 -0.09
N LEU A 269 -19.82 -1.36 -0.33
CA LEU A 269 -19.35 -0.45 0.73
C LEU A 269 -20.50 -0.02 1.64
N ARG A 270 -21.66 0.36 1.07
CA ARG A 270 -22.85 0.72 1.84
C ARG A 270 -23.38 -0.44 2.67
N SER A 271 -23.32 -1.67 2.16
CA SER A 271 -23.72 -2.87 2.90
C SER A 271 -22.78 -3.24 4.05
N ALA A 272 -21.59 -2.63 4.12
CA ALA A 272 -20.66 -2.75 5.25
C ALA A 272 -20.79 -1.55 6.24
N ASP A 273 -21.91 -0.83 6.14
CA ASP A 273 -22.25 0.45 6.76
C ASP A 273 -21.11 1.49 6.70
N LEU A 274 -20.39 1.51 5.59
CA LEU A 274 -19.51 2.62 5.20
C LEU A 274 -20.32 3.65 4.43
N SER A 275 -19.90 4.91 4.51
CA SER A 275 -20.53 6.03 3.80
C SER A 275 -19.64 6.50 2.65
N PRO A 276 -19.69 5.85 1.47
CA PRO A 276 -18.97 6.34 0.30
C PRO A 276 -19.63 7.63 -0.21
N GLY A 277 -18.80 8.64 -0.44
CA GLY A 277 -19.19 9.89 -1.08
C GLY A 277 -19.28 9.76 -2.59
N GLU A 278 -19.19 10.90 -3.28
CA GLU A 278 -19.09 10.93 -4.73
C GLU A 278 -17.72 10.42 -5.21
N TRP A 279 -17.69 9.91 -6.44
CA TRP A 279 -16.44 9.57 -7.10
C TRP A 279 -15.62 10.84 -7.33
N LEU A 280 -14.31 10.76 -7.14
CA LEU A 280 -13.46 11.94 -7.23
C LEU A 280 -13.52 12.56 -8.62
N THR A 281 -13.64 13.87 -8.67
CA THR A 281 -13.48 14.66 -9.89
C THR A 281 -12.00 14.89 -10.20
N PRO A 282 -11.63 15.40 -11.39
CA PRO A 282 -10.26 15.78 -11.68
C PRO A 282 -9.68 16.79 -10.67
N GLY A 283 -10.52 17.70 -10.17
CA GLY A 283 -10.15 18.71 -9.19
C GLY A 283 -9.83 18.11 -7.83
N ASP A 284 -10.67 17.17 -7.36
CA ASP A 284 -10.43 16.52 -6.08
C ASP A 284 -9.14 15.71 -6.12
N LEU A 285 -8.93 14.93 -7.19
CA LEU A 285 -7.68 14.18 -7.36
C LEU A 285 -6.47 15.11 -7.45
N ALA A 286 -6.58 16.26 -8.13
CA ALA A 286 -5.50 17.24 -8.21
C ALA A 286 -5.06 17.74 -6.82
N LEU A 287 -6.03 18.04 -5.95
CA LEU A 287 -5.79 18.44 -4.57
C LEU A 287 -5.10 17.33 -3.76
N ILE A 288 -5.52 16.06 -3.94
CA ILE A 288 -4.89 14.91 -3.28
C ILE A 288 -3.43 14.76 -3.70
N LEU A 289 -3.17 14.73 -5.01
CA LEU A 289 -1.82 14.55 -5.55
C LEU A 289 -0.90 15.69 -5.10
N ARG A 290 -1.38 16.94 -5.17
CA ARG A 290 -0.59 18.10 -4.77
C ARG A 290 -0.29 18.11 -3.28
N SER A 291 -1.28 17.80 -2.44
CA SER A 291 -1.10 17.75 -0.98
C SER A 291 -0.16 16.63 -0.54
N ALA A 292 -0.06 15.54 -1.31
CA ALA A 292 0.89 14.48 -1.03
C ALA A 292 2.35 14.94 -1.25
N TYR A 293 2.63 15.62 -2.37
CA TYR A 293 3.99 16.06 -2.71
C TYR A 293 4.42 17.40 -2.11
N ASP A 294 3.46 18.30 -1.84
CA ASP A 294 3.66 19.61 -1.21
C ASP A 294 2.71 19.75 -0.01
N PRO A 295 3.06 19.14 1.14
CA PRO A 295 2.21 19.15 2.31
C PRO A 295 2.12 20.52 3.01
N ALA A 296 3.01 21.47 2.72
CA ALA A 296 2.98 22.80 3.33
C ALA A 296 1.82 23.66 2.78
N VAL A 297 1.49 23.50 1.49
CA VAL A 297 0.38 24.25 0.86
C VAL A 297 -0.99 23.59 1.03
N ALA A 298 -1.04 22.35 1.53
CA ALA A 298 -2.28 21.56 1.64
C ALA A 298 -3.41 22.32 2.38
N GLY A 299 -3.11 22.92 3.53
CA GLY A 299 -4.11 23.68 4.30
C GLY A 299 -4.54 25.01 3.66
N ALA A 300 -3.72 25.58 2.76
CA ALA A 300 -4.12 26.75 1.97
C ALA A 300 -5.03 26.35 0.80
N LEU A 301 -4.71 25.24 0.13
CA LEU A 301 -5.51 24.69 -0.97
C LEU A 301 -6.90 24.25 -0.52
N GLU A 302 -7.04 23.69 0.68
CA GLU A 302 -8.35 23.32 1.23
C GLU A 302 -9.22 24.55 1.53
N ARG A 303 -8.60 25.66 1.96
CA ARG A 303 -9.28 26.95 2.20
C ARG A 303 -9.74 27.60 0.91
N GLN A 304 -8.85 27.71 -0.06
CA GLN A 304 -9.09 28.39 -1.34
C GLN A 304 -9.63 27.41 -2.37
N GLY A 305 -10.95 27.15 -2.30
CA GLY A 305 -11.63 26.08 -3.00
C GLY A 305 -11.30 25.91 -4.48
N ASP A 306 -11.03 26.98 -5.24
CA ASP A 306 -10.86 26.90 -6.70
C ASP A 306 -9.39 26.75 -7.18
N ILE A 307 -8.41 26.99 -6.30
CA ILE A 307 -6.99 27.02 -6.70
C ILE A 307 -6.41 25.61 -6.70
N GLY A 308 -5.63 25.27 -7.74
CA GLY A 308 -4.89 24.01 -7.79
C GLY A 308 -5.71 22.78 -8.15
N ARG A 309 -6.94 22.95 -8.66
CA ARG A 309 -7.82 21.89 -9.15
C ARG A 309 -7.52 21.39 -10.58
N ASP A 310 -6.46 21.90 -11.21
CA ASP A 310 -6.04 21.38 -12.51
C ASP A 310 -5.04 20.23 -12.34
N LEU A 311 -5.46 19.04 -12.76
CA LEU A 311 -4.69 17.81 -12.72
C LEU A 311 -3.41 17.87 -13.57
N ALA A 312 -3.38 18.71 -14.62
CA ALA A 312 -2.19 18.98 -15.42
C ALA A 312 -1.12 19.78 -14.67
N THR A 313 -1.46 20.34 -13.51
CA THR A 313 -0.55 21.08 -12.62
C THR A 313 -0.38 20.47 -11.25
N ALA A 314 -1.07 19.37 -10.96
CA ALA A 314 -1.15 18.73 -9.64
C ALA A 314 0.13 18.02 -9.18
N GLY A 315 1.06 17.75 -10.10
CA GLY A 315 2.33 17.12 -9.74
C GLY A 315 3.37 18.12 -9.22
N PRO A 316 4.42 17.61 -8.55
CA PRO A 316 5.43 18.44 -7.90
C PRO A 316 6.23 19.29 -8.88
N VAL A 317 6.86 20.34 -8.36
CA VAL A 317 7.83 21.15 -9.12
C VAL A 317 9.18 20.45 -9.16
N ALA A 318 9.63 19.91 -8.03
CA ALA A 318 10.90 19.24 -7.89
C ALA A 318 10.76 17.98 -7.03
N VAL A 319 11.35 16.89 -7.51
CA VAL A 319 11.53 15.66 -6.73
C VAL A 319 12.98 15.21 -6.81
N THR A 320 13.56 14.86 -5.68
CA THR A 320 14.92 14.33 -5.57
C THR A 320 14.88 13.08 -4.70
N GLU A 321 15.17 11.94 -5.32
CA GLU A 321 15.26 10.66 -4.64
C GLU A 321 16.68 10.44 -4.09
N SER A 322 16.75 10.09 -2.82
CA SER A 322 17.95 9.61 -2.13
C SER A 322 17.78 8.13 -1.79
N TRP A 323 18.85 7.45 -1.40
CA TRP A 323 18.80 6.00 -1.14
C TRP A 323 17.72 5.61 -0.13
N GLY A 324 17.52 6.41 0.93
CA GLY A 324 16.52 6.15 1.96
C GLY A 324 15.28 7.03 1.89
N SER A 325 15.30 8.17 1.21
CA SER A 325 14.23 9.17 1.31
C SER A 325 13.94 9.81 -0.04
N LEU A 326 12.80 10.47 -0.12
CA LEU A 326 12.37 11.25 -1.27
C LEU A 326 12.13 12.68 -0.79
N ARG A 327 12.80 13.67 -1.38
CA ARG A 327 12.44 15.07 -1.17
C ARG A 327 11.52 15.51 -2.29
N SER A 328 10.35 16.03 -1.99
CA SER A 328 9.51 16.74 -2.96
C SER A 328 9.08 18.08 -2.40
N ASP A 329 9.20 19.11 -3.23
CA ASP A 329 8.83 20.50 -2.94
C ASP A 329 9.12 20.91 -1.47
N SER A 330 8.10 20.91 -0.61
CA SER A 330 8.19 21.36 0.78
C SER A 330 8.55 20.28 1.82
N ALA A 331 8.69 19.01 1.44
CA ALA A 331 8.77 17.90 2.40
C ALA A 331 9.79 16.81 2.04
N HIS A 332 10.20 16.10 3.08
CA HIS A 332 11.00 14.88 3.04
C HIS A 332 10.10 13.69 3.37
N HIS A 333 10.17 12.65 2.55
CA HIS A 333 9.32 11.47 2.63
C HIS A 333 10.15 10.20 2.78
N CYS A 334 9.57 9.22 3.46
CA CYS A 334 10.08 7.86 3.53
C CYS A 334 8.92 6.88 3.47
N VAL A 335 9.05 5.84 2.65
CA VAL A 335 8.08 4.75 2.57
C VAL A 335 8.59 3.50 3.26
N LEU A 336 7.80 3.03 4.20
CA LEU A 336 7.94 1.75 4.89
C LEU A 336 6.97 0.74 4.26
N TRP A 337 7.45 -0.48 4.06
CA TRP A 337 6.64 -1.63 3.68
C TRP A 337 6.38 -2.49 4.91
N ILE A 338 5.14 -2.92 5.11
CA ILE A 338 4.78 -3.91 6.13
C ILE A 338 5.22 -5.27 5.60
N SER A 339 6.41 -5.70 6.01
CA SER A 339 7.02 -6.96 5.55
C SER A 339 6.37 -8.18 6.19
N GLU A 340 5.82 -8.03 7.39
CA GLU A 340 5.16 -9.10 8.10
C GLU A 340 3.95 -8.56 8.88
N TRP A 341 2.79 -9.18 8.67
CA TRP A 341 1.57 -8.96 9.46
C TRP A 341 1.64 -9.76 10.77
N PRO A 342 0.75 -9.51 11.74
CA PRO A 342 0.79 -10.20 13.04
C PRO A 342 0.84 -11.72 12.93
N ARG A 343 1.87 -12.31 13.56
CA ARG A 343 2.07 -13.76 13.63
C ARG A 343 1.19 -14.44 14.66
N SER A 344 0.82 -13.70 15.71
CA SER A 344 -0.10 -14.14 16.73
C SER A 344 -1.53 -13.83 16.30
N LEU A 345 -2.44 -14.51 16.98
CA LEU A 345 -3.85 -14.17 17.00
C LEU A 345 -4.04 -12.72 17.44
N VAL A 346 -4.68 -11.91 16.60
CA VAL A 346 -4.99 -10.51 16.88
C VAL A 346 -6.47 -10.24 16.72
N TYR A 347 -6.96 -9.29 17.50
CA TYR A 347 -8.34 -8.84 17.47
C TYR A 347 -8.56 -7.72 16.45
N PRO A 348 -9.82 -7.48 16.03
CA PRO A 348 -10.18 -6.28 15.29
C PRO A 348 -9.60 -5.02 15.94
N GLY A 349 -9.06 -4.10 15.12
CA GLY A 349 -8.46 -2.86 15.61
C GLY A 349 -6.97 -2.94 15.98
N PHE A 350 -6.28 -4.05 15.75
CA PHE A 350 -4.83 -4.19 16.05
C PHE A 350 -3.94 -3.11 15.38
N LEU A 351 -4.39 -2.49 14.29
CA LEU A 351 -3.69 -1.39 13.61
C LEU A 351 -3.90 -0.02 14.28
N ALA A 352 -4.71 0.08 15.34
CA ALA A 352 -4.98 1.35 16.01
C ALA A 352 -3.70 2.11 16.45
N PRO A 353 -2.65 1.48 17.01
CA PRO A 353 -1.42 2.20 17.35
C PRO A 353 -0.79 2.89 16.14
N LEU A 354 -0.81 2.24 14.97
CA LEU A 354 -0.26 2.77 13.72
C LEU A 354 -1.17 3.84 13.10
N LEU A 355 -2.49 3.63 13.12
CA LEU A 355 -3.47 4.53 12.51
C LEU A 355 -3.82 5.75 13.38
N LEU A 356 -3.58 5.70 14.68
CA LEU A 356 -3.88 6.80 15.60
C LEU A 356 -2.60 7.45 16.16
N SER A 357 -1.44 7.17 15.55
CA SER A 357 -0.19 7.86 15.84
C SER A 357 -0.35 9.35 15.55
N SER A 358 -0.34 10.17 16.62
CA SER A 358 -0.47 11.62 16.54
C SER A 358 0.88 12.31 16.31
N GLY A 359 0.84 13.52 15.75
CA GLY A 359 2.03 14.34 15.51
C GLY A 359 2.92 13.83 14.38
N VAL A 360 2.47 12.81 13.64
CA VAL A 360 3.19 12.24 12.51
C VAL A 360 2.34 12.34 11.26
N ARG A 361 2.81 13.10 10.27
CA ARG A 361 2.15 13.16 8.96
C ARG A 361 2.43 11.88 8.19
N ARG A 362 1.41 11.03 8.08
CA ARG A 362 1.50 9.73 7.43
C ARG A 362 0.36 9.48 6.44
N THR A 363 0.62 8.56 5.53
CA THR A 363 -0.40 7.92 4.71
C THR A 363 -0.22 6.41 4.83
N PHE A 364 -1.25 5.73 5.29
CA PHE A 364 -1.31 4.28 5.37
C PHE A 364 -2.11 3.75 4.18
N THR A 365 -1.52 2.80 3.45
CA THR A 365 -2.13 2.19 2.28
C THR A 365 -2.14 0.67 2.42
N LEU A 366 -3.32 0.08 2.21
CA LEU A 366 -3.53 -1.34 1.99
C LEU A 366 -3.88 -1.58 0.53
N LEU A 367 -2.99 -2.26 -0.19
CA LEU A 367 -3.23 -2.69 -1.56
C LEU A 367 -3.66 -4.16 -1.55
N TYR A 368 -4.93 -4.40 -1.83
CA TYR A 368 -5.48 -5.73 -2.04
C TYR A 368 -5.39 -6.09 -3.52
N THR A 369 -4.71 -7.19 -3.84
CA THR A 369 -4.59 -7.72 -5.20
C THR A 369 -5.37 -9.04 -5.29
N PRO A 370 -6.59 -9.05 -5.85
CA PRO A 370 -7.36 -10.27 -6.06
C PRO A 370 -6.58 -11.26 -6.93
N MET A 371 -6.60 -12.53 -6.56
CA MET A 371 -6.04 -13.61 -7.36
C MET A 371 -7.18 -14.35 -8.06
N ARG A 372 -6.99 -14.61 -9.36
CA ARG A 372 -7.91 -15.49 -10.09
C ARG A 372 -7.93 -16.88 -9.46
N THR A 373 -9.11 -17.46 -9.30
CA THR A 373 -9.33 -18.78 -8.69
C THR A 373 -8.45 -19.86 -9.30
N ASP A 374 -8.28 -19.88 -10.63
CA ASP A 374 -7.44 -20.85 -11.33
C ASP A 374 -5.94 -20.70 -11.03
N ARG A 375 -5.48 -19.47 -10.79
CA ARG A 375 -4.09 -19.20 -10.40
C ARG A 375 -3.87 -19.49 -8.93
N ALA A 376 -4.82 -19.12 -8.07
CA ALA A 376 -4.77 -19.42 -6.64
C ALA A 376 -4.74 -20.93 -6.39
N ALA A 377 -5.61 -21.71 -7.04
CA ALA A 377 -5.62 -23.17 -6.93
C ALA A 377 -4.29 -23.80 -7.34
N ARG A 378 -3.69 -23.32 -8.44
CA ARG A 378 -2.37 -23.81 -8.90
C ARG A 378 -1.25 -23.44 -7.94
N ASP A 379 -1.25 -22.22 -7.41
CA ASP A 379 -0.25 -21.76 -6.45
C ASP A 379 -0.33 -22.55 -5.13
N ILE A 380 -1.54 -22.75 -4.60
CA ILE A 380 -1.78 -23.55 -3.38
C ILE A 380 -1.35 -25.01 -3.60
N ARG A 381 -1.72 -25.63 -4.74
CA ARG A 381 -1.29 -27.00 -5.06
C ARG A 381 0.23 -27.10 -5.17
N LYS A 382 0.87 -26.16 -5.85
CA LYS A 382 2.33 -26.11 -5.98
C LYS A 382 2.99 -26.04 -4.60
N LYS A 383 2.55 -25.11 -3.74
CA LYS A 383 3.02 -25.00 -2.36
C LYS A 383 2.84 -26.31 -1.61
N LYS A 384 1.63 -26.88 -1.61
CA LYS A 384 1.32 -28.16 -0.94
C LYS A 384 2.25 -29.29 -1.38
N THR A 385 2.50 -29.43 -2.69
CA THR A 385 3.44 -30.43 -3.23
C THR A 385 4.86 -30.18 -2.75
N GLU A 386 5.32 -28.92 -2.74
CA GLU A 386 6.65 -28.56 -2.20
C GLU A 386 6.78 -28.92 -0.71
N TYR A 387 5.78 -28.62 0.13
CA TYR A 387 5.77 -29.03 1.55
C TYR A 387 5.91 -30.54 1.73
N ILE A 388 5.13 -31.32 0.98
CA ILE A 388 5.13 -32.79 1.08
C ILE A 388 6.49 -33.35 0.62
N SER A 389 7.05 -32.81 -0.47
CA SER A 389 8.36 -33.23 -0.98
C SER A 389 9.49 -32.91 0.02
N ASP A 390 9.49 -31.70 0.56
CA ASP A 390 10.51 -31.26 1.54
C ASP A 390 10.42 -32.06 2.84
N ALA A 391 9.21 -32.35 3.32
CA ALA A 391 8.99 -33.18 4.50
C ALA A 391 9.52 -34.61 4.28
N ALA A 392 9.22 -35.22 3.12
CA ALA A 392 9.71 -36.54 2.77
C ALA A 392 11.25 -36.60 2.65
N GLN A 393 11.88 -35.56 2.09
CA GLN A 393 13.35 -35.47 2.03
C GLN A 393 13.97 -35.33 3.42
N ARG A 394 13.38 -34.53 4.30
CA ARG A 394 13.89 -34.33 5.66
C ARG A 394 13.73 -35.57 6.54
N GLN A 395 12.62 -36.28 6.40
CA GLN A 395 12.41 -37.56 7.07
C GLN A 395 13.49 -38.58 6.67
N LYS A 396 13.91 -38.62 5.39
CA LYS A 396 15.03 -39.47 4.94
C LYS A 396 16.38 -39.08 5.55
N ILE A 397 16.58 -37.79 5.85
CA ILE A 397 17.84 -37.26 6.42
C ILE A 397 17.80 -37.27 7.97
N GLY A 398 16.67 -37.64 8.59
CA GLY A 398 16.52 -37.66 10.05
C GLY A 398 16.43 -36.28 10.69
N GLN A 399 16.06 -35.25 9.91
CA GLN A 399 15.92 -33.88 10.41
C GLN A 399 14.56 -33.68 11.10
N ILE A 400 14.57 -33.12 12.31
CA ILE A 400 13.36 -32.81 13.09
C ILE A 400 12.57 -31.67 12.39
N GLU A 401 11.24 -31.80 12.35
CA GLU A 401 10.36 -30.75 11.82
C GLU A 401 10.31 -29.53 12.75
N ASP A 402 10.46 -28.35 12.18
CA ASP A 402 10.31 -27.08 12.89
C ASP A 402 8.82 -26.75 13.05
N ALA A 403 8.40 -26.33 14.25
CA ALA A 403 7.03 -25.88 14.53
C ALA A 403 6.60 -24.75 13.58
N GLN A 404 7.54 -23.94 13.09
CA GLN A 404 7.25 -22.93 12.08
C GLN A 404 6.72 -23.57 10.78
N GLN A 405 7.31 -24.68 10.33
CA GLN A 405 6.96 -25.33 9.07
C GLN A 405 5.62 -26.06 9.16
N THR A 406 5.34 -26.71 10.29
CA THR A 406 4.04 -27.34 10.55
C THR A 406 2.92 -26.29 10.50
N ALA A 407 3.14 -25.12 11.12
CA ALA A 407 2.17 -24.04 11.08
C ALA A 407 1.96 -23.47 9.66
N GLU A 408 3.04 -23.31 8.87
CA GLU A 408 2.89 -22.84 7.48
C GLU A 408 2.15 -23.87 6.60
N TYR A 409 2.34 -25.18 6.85
CA TYR A 409 1.60 -26.22 6.14
C TYR A 409 0.10 -26.19 6.49
N GLN A 410 -0.22 -26.01 7.77
CA GLN A 410 -1.61 -25.82 8.21
C GLN A 410 -2.25 -24.59 7.56
N ASP A 411 -1.52 -23.47 7.44
CA ASP A 411 -2.01 -22.27 6.75
C ASP A 411 -2.34 -22.57 5.27
N VAL A 412 -1.54 -23.41 4.59
CA VAL A 412 -1.82 -23.84 3.19
C VAL A 412 -3.05 -24.72 3.10
N LEU A 413 -3.24 -25.65 4.05
CA LEU A 413 -4.44 -26.49 4.10
C LEU A 413 -5.70 -25.67 4.37
N GLN A 414 -5.62 -24.67 5.24
CA GLN A 414 -6.72 -23.74 5.48
C GLN A 414 -7.08 -22.95 4.21
N GLN A 415 -6.08 -22.41 3.50
CA GLN A 415 -6.30 -21.72 2.24
C GLN A 415 -6.94 -22.62 1.17
N GLU A 416 -6.58 -23.91 1.13
CA GLU A 416 -7.21 -24.89 0.24
C GLU A 416 -8.69 -25.14 0.61
N ALA A 417 -8.99 -25.25 1.91
CA ALA A 417 -10.36 -25.40 2.41
C ALA A 417 -11.21 -24.16 2.09
N ASP A 418 -10.69 -22.96 2.36
CA ASP A 418 -11.37 -21.69 2.08
C ASP A 418 -11.66 -21.52 0.59
N LEU A 419 -10.68 -21.86 -0.27
CA LEU A 419 -10.86 -21.82 -1.72
C LEU A 419 -11.93 -22.82 -2.19
N THR A 420 -11.97 -24.01 -1.57
CA THR A 420 -12.98 -25.05 -1.88
C THR A 420 -14.38 -24.61 -1.43
N ALA A 421 -14.48 -23.87 -0.32
CA ALA A 421 -15.71 -23.24 0.16
C ALA A 421 -16.17 -22.04 -0.70
N GLY A 422 -15.40 -21.68 -1.74
CA GLY A 422 -15.75 -20.60 -2.67
C GLY A 422 -15.26 -19.22 -2.24
N HIS A 423 -14.41 -19.12 -1.22
CA HIS A 423 -13.79 -17.85 -0.85
C HIS A 423 -12.75 -17.42 -1.90
N GLY A 424 -12.70 -16.11 -2.16
CA GLY A 424 -11.70 -15.52 -3.04
C GLY A 424 -10.37 -15.33 -2.31
N VAL A 425 -9.27 -15.58 -3.02
CA VAL A 425 -7.91 -15.35 -2.50
C VAL A 425 -7.44 -13.97 -2.93
N LEU A 426 -6.89 -13.20 -1.99
CA LEU A 426 -6.31 -11.89 -2.26
C LEU A 426 -4.96 -11.75 -1.54
N ARG A 427 -4.08 -10.93 -2.10
CA ARG A 427 -2.82 -10.53 -1.47
C ARG A 427 -2.97 -9.15 -0.87
N ALA A 428 -2.70 -9.01 0.43
CA ALA A 428 -2.69 -7.72 1.11
C ALA A 428 -1.25 -7.21 1.25
N THR A 429 -0.96 -6.07 0.65
CA THR A 429 0.34 -5.38 0.78
C THR A 429 0.13 -4.06 1.52
N GLY A 430 0.86 -3.86 2.61
CA GLY A 430 0.76 -2.65 3.44
C GLY A 430 1.94 -1.71 3.22
N PHE A 431 1.66 -0.41 3.07
CA PHE A 431 2.67 0.64 2.99
C PHE A 431 2.35 1.78 3.96
N VAL A 432 3.38 2.40 4.50
CA VAL A 432 3.28 3.62 5.31
C VAL A 432 4.23 4.67 4.72
N ALA A 433 3.67 5.72 4.13
CA ALA A 433 4.43 6.89 3.70
C ALA A 433 4.46 7.91 4.83
N VAL A 434 5.65 8.20 5.36
CA VAL A 434 5.89 9.21 6.40
C VAL A 434 6.44 10.45 5.75
N SER A 435 5.96 11.63 6.15
CA SER A 435 6.38 12.93 5.61
C SER A 435 6.74 13.89 6.74
N ALA A 436 7.81 14.66 6.56
CA ALA A 436 8.26 15.67 7.52
C ALA A 436 8.83 16.89 6.79
N SER A 437 8.99 18.00 7.52
CA SER A 437 9.51 19.26 6.97
C SER A 437 11.04 19.23 6.79
N ASP A 438 11.74 18.51 7.66
CA ASP A 438 13.19 18.35 7.63
C ASP A 438 13.64 16.87 7.81
N PRO A 439 14.89 16.53 7.43
CA PRO A 439 15.39 15.16 7.53
C PRO A 439 15.47 14.62 8.97
N GLY A 440 15.76 15.46 9.96
CA GLY A 440 15.85 15.04 11.36
C GLY A 440 14.49 14.75 11.96
N GLU A 441 13.48 15.57 11.64
CA GLU A 441 12.08 15.30 11.96
C GLU A 441 11.59 14.02 11.25
N LEU A 442 12.00 13.80 10.00
CA LEU A 442 11.66 12.58 9.27
C LEU A 442 12.14 11.32 10.00
N GLU A 443 13.40 11.26 10.44
CA GLU A 443 13.93 10.08 11.12
C GLU A 443 13.26 9.87 12.50
N ARG A 444 12.90 10.94 13.23
CA ARG A 444 12.10 10.82 14.46
C ARG A 444 10.69 10.27 14.17
N ALA A 445 10.03 10.77 13.13
CA ALA A 445 8.72 10.31 12.71
C ALA A 445 8.73 8.85 12.23
N ILE A 446 9.79 8.44 11.51
CA ILE A 446 10.00 7.03 11.12
C ILE A 446 10.11 6.15 12.37
N ALA A 447 10.96 6.52 13.34
CA ALA A 447 11.14 5.74 14.56
C ALA A 447 9.82 5.60 15.36
N ALA A 448 9.02 6.66 15.43
CA ALA A 448 7.70 6.62 16.05
C ALA A 448 6.75 5.64 15.34
N ILE A 449 6.73 5.64 14.01
CA ILE A 449 5.91 4.74 13.20
C ILE A 449 6.40 3.29 13.28
N GLU A 450 7.71 3.05 13.30
CA GLU A 450 8.28 1.71 13.51
C GLU A 450 7.88 1.16 14.88
N GLN A 451 7.93 1.99 15.92
CA GLN A 451 7.48 1.61 17.26
C GLN A 451 5.98 1.33 17.32
N ALA A 452 5.16 2.15 16.66
CA ALA A 452 3.72 1.93 16.54
C ALA A 452 3.39 0.64 15.76
N ALA A 453 4.17 0.32 14.73
CA ALA A 453 4.04 -0.93 14.00
C ALA A 453 4.39 -2.15 14.88
N ILE A 454 5.44 -2.06 15.70
CA ILE A 454 5.80 -3.12 16.67
C ILE A 454 4.66 -3.34 17.67
N GLN A 455 4.05 -2.27 18.19
CA GLN A 455 2.88 -2.38 19.08
C GLN A 455 1.67 -3.04 18.38
N ALA A 456 1.51 -2.80 17.08
CA ALA A 456 0.53 -3.47 16.24
C ALA A 456 0.95 -4.89 15.80
N SER A 457 2.02 -5.46 16.38
CA SER A 457 2.59 -6.77 16.01
C SER A 457 3.00 -6.88 14.52
N CYS A 458 3.29 -5.76 13.86
CA CYS A 458 3.69 -5.69 12.46
C CYS A 458 5.21 -5.44 12.34
N GLU A 459 5.86 -6.09 11.38
CA GLU A 459 7.24 -5.74 11.00
C GLU A 459 7.23 -4.78 9.82
N THR A 460 7.90 -3.64 9.97
CA THR A 460 8.08 -2.65 8.90
C THR A 460 9.52 -2.65 8.39
N ARG A 461 9.69 -2.35 7.11
CA ARG A 461 10.99 -2.19 6.47
C ARG A 461 10.98 -1.03 5.50
N ARG A 462 11.99 -0.16 5.60
CA ARG A 462 12.21 0.93 4.65
C ARG A 462 12.51 0.40 3.24
N LEU A 463 11.86 0.98 2.23
CA LEU A 463 12.05 0.61 0.81
C LEU A 463 13.24 1.37 0.19
N TRP A 464 14.44 0.95 0.54
CA TRP A 464 15.68 1.54 0.07
C TRP A 464 15.85 1.47 -1.46
N GLY A 465 16.30 2.57 -2.06
CA GLY A 465 16.60 2.69 -3.50
C GLY A 465 15.38 2.73 -4.44
N GLN A 466 14.16 2.78 -3.88
CA GLN A 466 12.90 2.70 -4.62
C GLN A 466 11.84 3.67 -4.07
N GLN A 467 12.26 4.72 -3.37
CA GLN A 467 11.40 5.64 -2.64
C GLN A 467 10.43 6.40 -3.56
N ALA A 468 10.84 6.79 -4.76
CA ALA A 468 9.95 7.53 -5.67
C ALA A 468 8.76 6.68 -6.16
N GLN A 469 9.03 5.42 -6.53
CA GLN A 469 7.99 4.47 -6.95
C GLN A 469 7.12 4.06 -5.76
N ALA A 470 7.76 3.80 -4.62
CA ALA A 470 7.08 3.47 -3.38
C ALA A 470 6.15 4.58 -2.92
N PHE A 471 6.57 5.84 -3.03
CA PHE A 471 5.75 6.98 -2.65
C PHE A 471 4.52 7.10 -3.57
N ALA A 472 4.69 6.90 -4.88
CA ALA A 472 3.57 6.93 -5.81
C ALA A 472 2.54 5.80 -5.55
N ALA A 473 2.96 4.67 -5.01
CA ALA A 473 2.07 3.57 -4.63
C ALA A 473 1.46 3.75 -3.22
N ALA A 474 2.20 4.33 -2.28
CA ALA A 474 1.81 4.43 -0.89
C ALA A 474 1.02 5.71 -0.56
N ALA A 475 1.35 6.84 -1.19
CA ALA A 475 0.80 8.16 -0.85
C ALA A 475 -0.23 8.69 -1.85
N LEU A 476 -0.38 8.04 -3.02
CA LEU A 476 -1.33 8.44 -4.06
C LEU A 476 -2.43 7.38 -4.21
N PRO A 477 -3.71 7.78 -4.40
CA PRO A 477 -4.84 6.86 -4.60
C PRO A 477 -4.89 6.33 -6.03
N LEU A 478 -3.75 5.83 -6.55
CA LEU A 478 -3.61 5.43 -7.95
C LEU A 478 -3.50 3.91 -8.12
N SER A 479 -3.63 3.15 -7.02
CA SER A 479 -3.59 1.68 -6.99
C SER A 479 -2.37 1.08 -7.70
N ARG A 480 -1.19 1.71 -7.53
CA ARG A 480 0.02 1.28 -8.20
C ARG A 480 0.67 0.11 -7.47
N ALA A 481 1.16 -0.86 -8.24
CA ALA A 481 2.06 -1.89 -7.76
C ALA A 481 3.52 -1.44 -7.94
N ILE A 482 4.42 -1.95 -7.08
CA ILE A 482 5.88 -1.68 -7.09
C ILE A 482 6.63 -2.94 -7.53
#